data_AF-A0A9E3IC39-F1
#
_entry.id   AF-A0A9E3IC39-F1
#
_cell.length_a   1.000
_cell.length_b   1.000
_cell.length_c   1.000
_cell.angle_alpha   90.00
_cell.angle_beta   90.00
_cell.angle_gamma   90.00
#
_symmetry.space_group_name_H-M   'P 1'
#
loop_
_entity.id
_entity.type
_entity.pdbx_description
1 polymer ?
#
loop_
_entity_poly.entity_id
_entity_poly.type
_entity_poly.pdbx_seq_one_letter_code
_entity_poly.pdbx_strand_id
1 'polypeptide(L)'
;MDRNKMIVLLLAVSGGLLAWMVWGLDPEFARMSGAGGFLDARLSGYDAETVVALGTALSDPARAEARELLRFMYLGPDLVLPLAVTLALCLLLRGFAPGAVLYGRRLDARHARLLCLLPLSYGLVDYAENIGFLTYFPPATPGEWAALNLPAILPWLSRVKFALLAVSILLVLRLVLFGKAGAKR
;
A
#
# COMPACT_ATOMS: atom_id res chain seq x y z
N MET A 1 0.19 11.13 -23.90
CA MET A 1 1.16 11.55 -22.88
C MET A 1 2.35 10.61 -22.92
N ASP A 2 3.59 11.12 -22.92
CA ASP A 2 4.79 10.29 -22.97
C ASP A 2 4.88 9.38 -21.74
N ARG A 3 5.36 8.14 -21.89
CA ARG A 3 5.49 7.17 -20.78
C ARG A 3 6.24 7.75 -19.58
N ASN A 4 7.31 8.50 -19.82
CA ASN A 4 8.08 9.11 -18.74
C ASN A 4 7.29 10.20 -18.01
N LYS A 5 6.50 11.01 -18.73
CA LYS A 5 5.59 12.00 -18.12
C LYS A 5 4.53 11.32 -17.26
N MET A 6 3.99 10.20 -17.73
CA MET A 6 3.03 9.40 -16.97
C MET A 6 3.64 8.81 -15.69
N ILE A 7 4.86 8.28 -15.76
CA ILE A 7 5.58 7.78 -14.58
C ILE A 7 5.78 8.91 -13.56
N VAL A 8 6.27 10.07 -14.00
CA VAL A 8 6.48 11.23 -13.12
C VAL A 8 5.16 11.69 -12.50
N LEU A 9 4.09 11.76 -13.27
CA LEU A 9 2.77 12.11 -12.76
C LEU A 9 2.28 11.11 -11.70
N LEU A 10 2.36 9.81 -11.98
CA LEU A 10 1.93 8.78 -11.03
C LEU A 10 2.76 8.81 -9.75
N LEU A 11 4.07 9.03 -9.85
CA LEU A 11 4.94 9.19 -8.67
C LEU A 11 4.62 10.46 -7.89
N ALA A 12 4.35 11.58 -8.57
CA ALA A 12 3.96 12.83 -7.93
C ALA A 12 2.61 12.69 -7.20
N VAL A 13 1.63 12.05 -7.85
CA VAL A 13 0.33 11.72 -7.23
C VAL A 13 0.53 10.80 -6.03
N SER A 14 1.32 9.73 -6.17
CA SER A 14 1.58 8.79 -5.08
C SER A 14 2.25 9.48 -3.88
N GLY A 15 3.26 10.32 -4.15
CA GLY A 15 3.95 11.09 -3.11
C GLY A 15 3.04 12.11 -2.44
N GLY A 16 2.20 12.81 -3.21
CA GLY A 16 1.23 13.77 -2.67
C GLY A 16 0.15 13.10 -1.81
N LEU A 17 -0.39 11.97 -2.26
CA LEU A 17 -1.36 11.18 -1.49
C LEU A 17 -0.73 10.66 -0.20
N LEU A 18 0.45 10.03 -0.28
CA LEU A 18 1.16 9.54 0.91
C LEU A 18 1.46 10.68 1.90
N ALA A 19 1.94 11.82 1.40
CA ALA A 19 2.21 13.00 2.20
C ALA A 19 0.95 13.51 2.92
N TRP A 20 -0.17 13.58 2.21
CA TRP A 20 -1.44 14.00 2.79
C TRP A 20 -1.95 13.01 3.83
N MET A 21 -1.81 11.71 3.58
CA MET A 21 -2.20 10.67 4.53
C MET A 21 -1.39 10.76 5.83
N VAL A 22 -0.06 10.87 5.71
CA VAL A 22 0.86 10.84 6.87
C VAL A 22 0.87 12.15 7.66
N TRP A 23 0.85 13.30 6.99
CA TRP A 23 0.97 14.60 7.67
C TRP A 23 -0.34 15.36 7.83
N GLY A 24 -1.38 14.98 7.08
CA GLY A 24 -2.69 15.61 7.16
C GLY A 24 -3.69 14.75 7.93
N LEU A 25 -3.98 13.56 7.42
CA LEU A 25 -5.09 12.74 7.91
C LEU A 25 -4.73 11.96 9.18
N ASP A 26 -3.54 11.35 9.25
CA ASP A 26 -3.13 10.52 10.40
C ASP A 26 -3.08 11.28 11.74
N PRO A 27 -2.49 12.49 11.83
CA PRO A 27 -2.47 13.24 13.09
C PRO A 27 -3.87 13.66 13.54
N GLU A 28 -4.73 14.02 12.58
CA GLU A 28 -6.10 14.42 12.87
C GLU A 28 -6.94 13.23 13.33
N PHE A 29 -6.77 12.07 12.68
CA PHE A 29 -7.39 10.84 13.13
C PHE A 29 -6.91 10.44 14.52
N ALA A 30 -5.61 10.52 14.81
CA ALA A 30 -5.09 10.23 16.14
C ALA A 30 -5.71 11.12 17.23
N ARG A 31 -5.91 12.40 16.92
CA ARG A 31 -6.55 13.38 17.81
C ARG A 31 -8.02 13.04 18.06
N MET A 32 -8.78 12.67 17.02
CA MET A 32 -10.21 12.35 17.11
C MET A 32 -10.48 10.95 17.67
N SER A 33 -9.67 9.97 17.28
CA SER A 33 -9.85 8.55 17.61
C SER A 33 -9.44 8.24 19.03
N GLY A 34 -8.54 9.04 19.63
CA GLY A 34 -7.94 8.84 20.95
C GLY A 34 -7.29 7.46 21.18
N ALA A 35 -7.09 6.69 20.12
CA ALA A 35 -6.52 5.34 20.10
C ALA A 35 -5.31 5.24 19.14
N GLY A 36 -4.75 6.39 18.79
CA GLY A 36 -3.61 6.53 17.89
C GLY A 36 -4.00 6.71 16.42
N GLY A 37 -2.98 6.78 15.56
CA GLY A 37 -3.13 6.94 14.12
C GLY A 37 -3.68 5.70 13.41
N PHE A 38 -3.87 5.81 12.11
CA PHE A 38 -4.29 4.71 11.23
C PHE A 38 -3.32 3.54 11.32
N LEU A 39 -3.84 2.32 11.24
CA LEU A 39 -3.04 1.11 11.45
C LEU A 39 -2.18 0.77 10.23
N ASP A 40 -2.74 0.96 9.03
CA ASP A 40 -2.10 0.77 7.73
C ASP A 40 -0.94 1.75 7.44
N ALA A 41 -0.98 2.95 8.03
CA ALA A 41 0.06 3.96 7.92
C ALA A 41 1.27 3.70 8.83
N ARG A 42 1.16 2.78 9.81
CA ARG A 42 2.24 2.47 10.77
C ARG A 42 3.32 1.61 10.14
N LEU A 43 4.45 2.25 9.81
CA LEU A 43 5.64 1.54 9.32
C LEU A 43 6.23 0.55 10.34
N SER A 44 6.00 0.76 11.64
CA SER A 44 6.37 -0.19 12.70
C SER A 44 5.54 -1.46 12.70
N GLY A 45 4.44 -1.50 11.92
CA GLY A 45 3.39 -2.49 12.03
C GLY A 45 2.51 -2.30 13.26
N TYR A 46 1.58 -3.25 13.43
CA TYR A 46 0.63 -3.34 14.53
C TYR A 46 0.30 -4.82 14.81
N ASP A 47 -0.47 -5.09 15.86
CA ASP A 47 -0.91 -6.43 16.26
C ASP A 47 -2.44 -6.51 16.40
N ALA A 48 -2.93 -7.71 16.71
CA ALA A 48 -4.37 -7.96 16.85
C ALA A 48 -5.01 -7.17 17.98
N GLU A 49 -4.29 -6.98 19.10
CA GLU A 49 -4.77 -6.20 20.25
C GLU A 49 -4.99 -4.74 19.86
N THR A 50 -4.08 -4.18 19.06
CA THR A 50 -4.21 -2.82 18.53
C THR A 50 -5.43 -2.68 17.62
N VAL A 51 -5.73 -3.68 16.79
CA VAL A 51 -6.93 -3.68 15.93
C VAL A 51 -8.20 -3.66 16.77
N VAL A 52 -8.27 -4.53 17.79
CA VAL A 52 -9.43 -4.60 18.69
C VAL A 52 -9.57 -3.29 19.48
N ALA A 53 -8.48 -2.77 20.03
CA ALA A 53 -8.49 -1.53 20.81
C ALA A 53 -9.00 -0.34 19.99
N LEU A 54 -8.56 -0.21 18.72
CA LEU A 54 -9.07 0.82 17.83
C LEU A 54 -10.56 0.61 17.51
N GLY A 55 -10.99 -0.64 17.28
CA GLY A 55 -12.40 -0.96 17.03
C GLY A 55 -13.29 -0.61 18.22
N THR A 56 -12.86 -0.94 19.44
CA THR A 56 -13.55 -0.57 20.68
C THR A 56 -13.62 0.94 20.85
N ALA A 57 -12.52 1.66 20.63
CA ALA A 57 -12.52 3.12 20.73
C ALA A 57 -13.49 3.76 19.73
N LEU A 58 -13.47 3.31 18.47
CA LEU A 58 -14.36 3.81 17.42
C LEU A 58 -15.82 3.42 17.61
N SER A 59 -16.14 2.48 18.49
CA SER A 59 -17.52 2.11 18.81
C SER A 59 -18.22 3.15 19.70
N ASP A 60 -17.46 4.03 20.36
CA ASP A 60 -17.99 5.14 21.15
C ASP A 60 -18.76 6.12 20.23
N PRO A 61 -20.06 6.38 20.49
CA PRO A 61 -20.85 7.33 19.71
C PRO A 61 -20.19 8.71 19.58
N ALA A 62 -19.45 9.18 20.59
CA ALA A 62 -18.75 10.46 20.58
C ALA A 62 -17.65 10.56 19.51
N ARG A 63 -17.17 9.43 18.97
CA ARG A 63 -16.10 9.36 17.96
C ARG A 63 -16.63 9.25 16.52
N ALA A 64 -17.80 9.82 16.25
CA ALA A 64 -18.42 9.78 14.93
C ALA A 64 -17.53 10.37 13.83
N GLU A 65 -16.94 11.53 14.08
CA GLU A 65 -16.04 12.20 13.12
C GLU A 65 -14.80 11.34 12.80
N ALA A 66 -14.27 10.62 13.80
CA ALA A 66 -13.14 9.71 13.59
C ALA A 66 -13.51 8.53 12.67
N ARG A 67 -14.73 7.97 12.81
CA ARG A 67 -15.24 6.93 11.91
C ARG A 67 -15.41 7.43 10.48
N GLU A 68 -15.92 8.65 10.31
CA GLU A 68 -16.08 9.27 9.00
C GLU A 68 -14.74 9.53 8.33
N LEU A 69 -13.77 10.04 9.09
CA LEU A 69 -12.40 10.26 8.61
C LEU A 69 -11.73 8.94 8.22
N LEU A 70 -11.96 7.86 8.97
CA LEU A 70 -11.49 6.52 8.61
C LEU A 70 -12.06 6.04 7.29
N ARG A 71 -13.38 6.17 7.09
CA ARG A 71 -13.99 5.82 5.82
C ARG A 71 -13.48 6.68 4.68
N PHE A 72 -13.32 7.97 4.92
CA PHE A 72 -12.77 8.90 3.94
C PHE A 72 -11.36 8.50 3.52
N MET A 73 -10.50 8.12 4.47
CA MET A 73 -9.15 7.62 4.21
C MET A 73 -9.17 6.41 3.25
N TYR A 74 -9.88 5.34 3.64
CA TYR A 74 -9.90 4.07 2.88
C TYR A 74 -10.70 4.12 1.57
N LEU A 75 -11.69 5.01 1.44
CA LEU A 75 -12.47 5.19 0.20
C LEU A 75 -11.97 6.35 -0.68
N GLY A 76 -10.97 7.10 -0.21
CA GLY A 76 -10.44 8.27 -0.88
C GLY A 76 -8.96 8.09 -1.26
N PRO A 77 -8.02 8.70 -0.53
CA PRO A 77 -6.61 8.67 -0.87
C PRO A 77 -6.04 7.25 -0.91
N ASP A 78 -6.42 6.40 0.04
CA ASP A 78 -5.89 5.03 0.14
C ASP A 78 -6.55 4.06 -0.85
N LEU A 79 -7.63 4.47 -1.52
CA LEU A 79 -8.14 3.76 -2.70
C LEU A 79 -7.27 4.03 -3.93
N VAL A 80 -6.76 5.26 -4.07
CA VAL A 80 -6.04 5.74 -5.26
C VAL A 80 -4.54 5.45 -5.16
N LEU A 81 -3.95 5.58 -3.98
CA LEU A 81 -2.51 5.43 -3.76
C LEU A 81 -1.98 4.05 -4.21
N PRO A 82 -2.58 2.91 -3.83
CA PRO A 82 -2.07 1.59 -4.22
C PRO A 82 -2.11 1.38 -5.73
N LEU A 83 -3.14 1.89 -6.40
CA LEU A 83 -3.25 1.86 -7.87
C LEU A 83 -2.15 2.70 -8.52
N ALA A 84 -1.96 3.94 -8.06
CA ALA A 84 -0.96 4.84 -8.63
C ALA A 84 0.46 4.27 -8.47
N VAL A 85 0.80 3.75 -7.29
CA VAL A 85 2.08 3.10 -6.98
C VAL A 85 2.26 1.84 -7.83
N THR A 86 1.25 0.97 -7.89
CA THR A 86 1.29 -0.27 -8.68
C THR A 86 1.55 0.03 -10.15
N LEU A 87 0.84 1.00 -10.73
CA LEU A 87 1.02 1.41 -12.12
C LEU A 87 2.40 2.04 -12.35
N ALA A 88 2.87 2.91 -11.45
CA ALA A 88 4.19 3.51 -11.55
C ALA A 88 5.29 2.45 -11.56
N LEU A 89 5.24 1.49 -10.62
CA LEU A 89 6.20 0.39 -10.52
C LEU A 89 6.14 -0.52 -11.76
N CYS A 90 4.96 -0.87 -12.24
CA CYS A 90 4.81 -1.65 -13.47
C CYS A 90 5.43 -0.94 -14.68
N LEU A 91 5.20 0.37 -14.83
CA LEU A 91 5.75 1.16 -15.93
C LEU A 91 7.27 1.30 -15.84
N LEU A 92 7.81 1.48 -14.63
CA LEU A 92 9.24 1.51 -14.38
C LEU A 92 9.88 0.16 -14.74
N LEU A 93 9.33 -0.95 -14.26
CA LEU A 93 9.81 -2.29 -14.58
C LEU A 93 9.75 -2.56 -16.08
N ARG A 94 8.64 -2.22 -16.77
CA ARG A 94 8.53 -2.37 -18.22
C ARG A 94 9.47 -1.46 -19.01
N GLY A 95 9.84 -0.31 -18.46
CA GLY A 95 10.77 0.63 -19.08
C GLY A 95 12.23 0.22 -18.92
N PHE A 96 12.62 -0.26 -17.75
CA PHE A 96 14.01 -0.54 -17.39
C PHE A 96 14.42 -2.02 -17.51
N ALA A 97 13.48 -2.97 -17.49
CA ALA A 97 13.82 -4.38 -17.57
C ALA A 97 14.30 -4.82 -18.97
N PRO A 98 13.67 -4.45 -20.10
CA PRO A 98 14.11 -4.97 -21.41
C PRO A 98 15.56 -4.59 -21.73
N GLY A 99 16.40 -5.60 -21.99
CA GLY A 99 17.83 -5.43 -22.27
C GLY A 99 18.71 -5.27 -21.03
N ALA A 100 18.14 -5.20 -19.83
CA ALA A 100 18.90 -5.19 -18.59
C ALA A 100 19.40 -6.60 -18.24
N VAL A 101 20.52 -6.69 -17.52
CA VAL A 101 21.02 -7.95 -16.96
C VAL A 101 20.64 -8.06 -15.49
N LEU A 102 19.89 -9.10 -15.15
CA LEU A 102 19.48 -9.42 -13.78
C LEU A 102 19.93 -10.84 -13.45
N TYR A 103 20.73 -10.98 -12.38
CA TYR A 103 21.32 -12.26 -11.95
C TYR A 103 22.02 -13.04 -13.08
N GLY A 104 22.76 -12.33 -13.94
CA GLY A 104 23.48 -12.92 -15.07
C GLY A 104 22.63 -13.26 -16.29
N ARG A 105 21.31 -13.02 -16.27
CA ARG A 105 20.42 -13.23 -17.42
C ARG A 105 19.97 -11.91 -18.02
N ARG A 106 19.99 -11.82 -19.36
CA ARG A 106 19.38 -10.70 -20.09
C ARG A 106 17.87 -10.82 -20.01
N LEU A 107 17.22 -9.77 -19.55
CA LEU A 107 15.79 -9.68 -19.44
C LEU A 107 15.18 -9.27 -20.79
N ASP A 108 14.19 -10.02 -21.23
CA ASP A 108 13.35 -9.66 -22.37
C ASP A 108 12.02 -9.02 -21.92
N ALA A 109 11.16 -8.70 -22.88
CA ALA A 109 9.85 -8.12 -22.61
C ALA A 109 8.90 -9.06 -21.82
N ARG A 110 9.08 -10.38 -21.87
CA ARG A 110 8.27 -11.34 -21.10
C ARG A 110 8.68 -11.32 -19.63
N HIS A 111 9.98 -11.26 -19.34
CA HIS A 111 10.47 -11.12 -17.97
C HIS A 111 9.98 -9.81 -17.34
N ALA A 112 9.95 -8.72 -18.11
CA ALA A 112 9.39 -7.45 -17.63
C ALA A 112 7.91 -7.56 -17.20
N ARG A 113 7.11 -8.37 -17.92
CA ARG A 113 5.71 -8.63 -17.54
C ARG A 113 5.60 -9.50 -16.29
N LEU A 114 6.46 -10.52 -16.16
CA LEU A 114 6.51 -11.35 -14.95
C LEU A 114 6.90 -10.54 -13.71
N LEU A 115 7.85 -9.62 -13.84
CA LEU A 115 8.23 -8.72 -12.75
C LEU A 115 7.08 -7.81 -12.31
N CYS A 116 6.13 -7.48 -13.20
CA CYS A 116 4.94 -6.71 -12.84
C CYS A 116 3.96 -7.49 -11.94
N LEU A 117 4.09 -8.82 -11.81
CA LEU A 117 3.25 -9.57 -10.88
C LEU A 117 3.48 -9.13 -9.42
N LEU A 118 4.70 -8.72 -9.05
CA LEU A 118 5.01 -8.25 -7.70
C LEU A 118 4.25 -6.98 -7.30
N PRO A 119 4.35 -5.85 -8.05
CA PRO A 119 3.56 -4.66 -7.73
C PRO A 119 2.06 -4.89 -7.87
N LEU A 120 1.61 -5.77 -8.79
CA LEU A 120 0.19 -6.14 -8.88
C LEU A 120 -0.28 -6.89 -7.62
N SER A 121 0.51 -7.84 -7.12
CA SER A 121 0.23 -8.52 -5.86
C SER A 121 0.22 -7.55 -4.68
N TYR A 122 1.12 -6.57 -4.65
CA TYR A 122 1.09 -5.49 -3.66
C TYR A 122 -0.27 -4.78 -3.67
N GLY A 123 -0.70 -4.25 -4.82
CA GLY A 123 -1.97 -3.52 -4.92
C GLY A 123 -3.19 -4.38 -4.55
N LEU A 124 -3.18 -5.67 -4.88
CA LEU A 124 -4.25 -6.60 -4.49
C LEU A 124 -4.30 -6.83 -2.97
N VAL A 125 -3.15 -7.03 -2.33
CA VAL A 125 -3.08 -7.25 -0.88
C VAL A 125 -3.47 -5.98 -0.12
N ASP A 126 -3.05 -4.82 -0.63
CA ASP A 126 -3.41 -3.51 -0.08
C ASP A 126 -4.93 -3.30 -0.11
N TYR A 127 -5.58 -3.55 -1.26
CA TYR A 127 -7.04 -3.50 -1.35
C TYR A 127 -7.74 -4.54 -0.47
N ALA A 128 -7.18 -5.73 -0.31
CA ALA A 128 -7.73 -6.73 0.60
C ALA A 128 -7.69 -6.26 2.07
N GLU A 129 -6.60 -5.60 2.48
CA GLU A 129 -6.48 -4.99 3.81
C GLU A 129 -7.52 -3.88 4.00
N ASN A 130 -7.70 -3.00 3.00
CA ASN A 130 -8.67 -1.89 3.05
C ASN A 130 -10.11 -2.40 3.16
N ILE A 131 -10.45 -3.45 2.41
CA ILE A 131 -11.75 -4.12 2.54
C ILE A 131 -11.89 -4.72 3.95
N GLY A 132 -10.84 -5.33 4.48
CA GLY A 132 -10.82 -5.86 5.85
C GLY A 132 -11.09 -4.78 6.89
N PHE A 133 -10.44 -3.61 6.79
CA PHE A 133 -10.67 -2.49 7.70
C PHE A 133 -12.09 -1.92 7.59
N LEU A 134 -12.61 -1.74 6.38
CA LEU A 134 -13.97 -1.26 6.15
C LEU A 134 -15.04 -2.25 6.62
N THR A 135 -14.71 -3.55 6.68
CA THR A 135 -15.60 -4.61 7.17
C THR A 135 -15.55 -4.72 8.69
N TYR A 136 -14.38 -4.49 9.29
CA TYR A 136 -14.16 -4.66 10.73
C TYR A 136 -14.58 -3.42 11.53
N PHE A 137 -14.23 -2.22 11.07
CA PHE A 137 -14.44 -1.01 11.85
C PHE A 137 -15.86 -0.43 11.68
N PRO A 138 -16.43 0.15 12.74
CA PRO A 138 -17.70 0.85 12.67
C PRO A 138 -17.71 1.92 11.56
N PRO A 139 -18.83 2.14 10.86
CA PRO A 139 -20.18 1.69 11.16
C PRO A 139 -20.51 0.28 10.65
N ALA A 140 -19.55 -0.45 10.08
CA ALA A 140 -19.78 -1.85 9.75
C ALA A 140 -19.98 -2.67 11.03
N THR A 141 -20.84 -3.66 10.95
CA THR A 141 -21.00 -4.68 11.98
C THR A 141 -20.40 -5.97 11.44
N PRO A 142 -19.16 -6.33 11.81
CA PRO A 142 -18.54 -7.53 11.30
C PRO A 142 -19.36 -8.76 11.71
N GLY A 143 -19.56 -9.70 10.79
CA GLY A 143 -20.14 -11.00 11.14
C GLY A 143 -19.21 -11.78 12.08
N GLU A 144 -19.72 -12.81 12.74
CA GLU A 144 -18.98 -13.59 13.77
C GLU A 144 -17.59 -14.02 13.30
N TRP A 145 -17.48 -14.55 12.08
CA TRP A 145 -16.20 -14.96 11.52
C TRP A 145 -15.23 -13.78 11.36
N ALA A 146 -15.70 -12.64 10.84
CA ALA A 146 -14.87 -11.47 10.61
C ALA A 146 -14.40 -10.84 11.92
N ALA A 147 -15.26 -10.78 12.93
CA ALA A 147 -14.94 -10.27 14.25
C ALA A 147 -13.83 -11.09 14.94
N LEU A 148 -13.85 -12.42 14.75
CA LEU A 148 -12.86 -13.35 15.32
C LEU A 148 -11.53 -13.37 14.56
N ASN A 149 -11.54 -13.24 13.23
CA ASN A 149 -10.36 -13.53 12.40
C ASN A 149 -9.65 -12.27 11.88
N LEU A 150 -10.36 -11.18 11.56
CA LEU A 150 -9.75 -9.98 10.98
C LEU A 150 -8.66 -9.34 11.86
N PRO A 151 -8.79 -9.28 13.20
CA PRO A 151 -7.70 -8.78 14.05
C PRO A 151 -6.38 -9.52 13.87
N ALA A 152 -6.41 -10.83 13.59
CA ALA A 152 -5.21 -11.61 13.35
C ALA A 152 -4.73 -11.52 11.89
N ILE A 153 -5.65 -11.39 10.92
CA ILE A 153 -5.35 -11.37 9.49
C ILE A 153 -4.77 -10.02 9.05
N LEU A 154 -5.35 -8.90 9.52
CA LEU A 154 -4.98 -7.54 9.09
C LEU A 154 -3.48 -7.23 9.29
N PRO A 155 -2.88 -7.48 10.48
CA PRO A 155 -1.44 -7.30 10.67
C PRO A 155 -0.59 -8.10 9.68
N TRP A 156 -1.02 -9.30 9.32
CA TRP A 156 -0.32 -10.15 8.37
C TRP A 156 -0.41 -9.60 6.95
N LEU A 157 -1.60 -9.15 6.52
CA LEU A 157 -1.77 -8.47 5.23
C LEU A 157 -0.87 -7.24 5.14
N SER A 158 -0.80 -6.44 6.20
CA SER A 158 0.08 -5.27 6.28
C SER A 158 1.56 -5.63 6.07
N ARG A 159 2.04 -6.69 6.72
CA ARG A 159 3.41 -7.18 6.55
C ARG A 159 3.68 -7.65 5.12
N VAL A 160 2.74 -8.39 4.54
CA VAL A 160 2.85 -8.91 3.17
C VAL A 160 2.85 -7.76 2.15
N LYS A 161 1.96 -6.76 2.27
CA LYS A 161 1.95 -5.60 1.36
C LYS A 161 3.27 -4.84 1.41
N PHE A 162 3.79 -4.58 2.61
CA PHE A 162 5.04 -3.83 2.75
C PHE A 162 6.23 -4.63 2.22
N ALA A 163 6.26 -5.95 2.41
CA ALA A 163 7.29 -6.80 1.81
C ALA A 163 7.23 -6.77 0.28
N LEU A 164 6.05 -6.90 -0.33
CA LEU A 164 5.86 -6.85 -1.78
C LEU A 164 6.25 -5.48 -2.36
N LEU A 165 5.86 -4.40 -1.68
CA LEU A 165 6.24 -3.03 -2.05
C LEU A 165 7.75 -2.83 -1.98
N ALA A 166 8.39 -3.23 -0.87
CA ALA A 166 9.83 -3.11 -0.67
C ALA A 166 10.60 -3.88 -1.74
N VAL A 167 10.24 -5.14 -2.01
CA VAL A 167 10.87 -5.95 -3.05
C VAL A 167 10.68 -5.30 -4.43
N SER A 168 9.50 -4.77 -4.73
CA SER A 168 9.23 -4.08 -6.01
C SER A 168 10.10 -2.84 -6.20
N ILE A 169 10.23 -2.01 -5.15
CA ILE A 169 11.09 -0.82 -5.16
C ILE A 169 12.56 -1.22 -5.33
N LEU A 170 13.04 -2.20 -4.57
CA LEU A 170 14.43 -2.68 -4.66
C LEU A 170 14.76 -3.22 -6.06
N LEU A 171 13.82 -3.93 -6.69
CA LEU A 171 14.00 -4.41 -8.06
C LEU A 171 14.08 -3.26 -9.07
N VAL A 172 13.21 -2.25 -8.94
CA VAL A 172 13.28 -1.06 -9.80
C VAL A 172 14.62 -0.34 -9.61
N LEU A 173 15.02 -0.08 -8.37
CA LEU A 173 16.31 0.56 -8.06
C LEU A 173 17.48 -0.22 -8.66
N ARG A 174 17.48 -1.55 -8.50
CA ARG A 174 18.52 -2.41 -9.07
C ARG A 174 18.59 -2.30 -10.60
N LEU A 175 17.45 -2.30 -11.29
CA LEU A 175 17.41 -2.18 -12.75
C LEU A 175 17.86 -0.79 -13.22
N VAL A 176 17.46 0.27 -12.52
CA VAL A 176 17.86 1.65 -12.84
C VAL A 176 19.37 1.85 -12.65
N LEU A 177 19.93 1.37 -11.54
CA LEU A 177 21.33 1.60 -11.18
C LEU A 177 22.29 0.64 -11.90
N PHE A 178 21.93 -0.64 -12.03
CA PHE A 178 22.86 -1.69 -12.49
C PHE A 178 22.42 -2.40 -13.77
N GLY A 179 21.21 -2.15 -14.28
CA GLY A 179 20.65 -2.90 -15.41
C GLY A 179 21.51 -2.85 -16.67
N LYS A 180 22.20 -1.73 -16.93
CA LYS A 180 23.09 -1.55 -18.09
C LYS A 180 24.54 -1.99 -17.86
N ALA A 181 24.98 -2.13 -16.61
CA ALA A 181 26.37 -2.46 -16.28
C ALA A 181 26.74 -3.90 -16.69
N GLY A 182 25.77 -4.81 -16.72
CA GLY A 182 25.98 -6.18 -17.20
C GLY A 182 26.01 -6.36 -18.72
N ALA A 183 25.74 -5.31 -19.51
CA ALA A 183 25.76 -5.38 -20.97
C ALA A 183 27.16 -5.19 -21.59
N LYS A 184 28.17 -4.83 -20.79
CA LYS A 184 29.56 -4.61 -21.21
C LYS A 184 30.48 -5.83 -21.06
N ARG A 185 29.93 -7.01 -20.78
CA ARG A 185 30.67 -8.28 -20.81
C ARG A 185 30.07 -9.20 -21.86
#